data_AF-A0A8T0FS07-F1
#
_entry.id   AF-A0A8T0FS07-F1
#
_cell.length_a   1.000
_cell.length_b   1.000
_cell.length_c   1.000
_cell.angle_alpha   90.00
_cell.angle_beta   90.00
_cell.angle_gamma   90.00
#
_symmetry.space_group_name_H-M   'P 1'
#
loop_
_entity.id
_entity.type
_entity.pdbx_description
1 polymer ?
#
loop_
_entity_poly.entity_id
_entity_poly.type
_entity_poly.pdbx_seq_one_letter_code
_entity_poly.pdbx_strand_id
1 'polypeptide(L)'
;MLEDDLQRVVLCGNIDPQTHVTGINIAVLGYTEENGKFFVEDYCYSCVDEPDILPSLSTDKSSKFLTRKSRSIISDSTHLLDSLLSQLVASVAVDIMPGEFDPANHLLPQQPLHPCMFPKSSKYSTFNVVTNPYDATIDGVRFLGTSGQNVKNISAYSKITNPLDVLQKTLDWAHLAPIAPDSLNSYPYKDEDPFIISQYPHVYFCGNASKMEYKFYRNNSVLMVAIPEFQKTFSALMLNLRTLEVQPIAICKEVL
;
A
#
# COMPACT_ATOMS: atom_id res chain seq x y z
N MET A 1 9.69 24.06 3.18
CA MET A 1 11.10 24.23 3.59
C MET A 1 11.86 23.12 2.90
N LEU A 2 12.97 23.44 2.25
CA LEU A 2 13.93 22.44 1.77
C LEU A 2 15.05 22.36 2.80
N GLU A 3 15.51 21.15 3.09
CA GLU A 3 16.54 20.87 4.08
C GLU A 3 17.60 19.95 3.46
N ASP A 4 18.86 20.28 3.70
CA ASP A 4 20.02 19.41 3.46
C ASP A 4 20.83 19.25 4.77
N ASP A 5 21.96 18.56 4.71
CA ASP A 5 22.80 18.28 5.89
C ASP A 5 23.39 19.55 6.57
N LEU A 6 23.39 20.70 5.88
CA LEU A 6 24.08 21.92 6.32
C LEU A 6 23.11 23.06 6.64
N GLN A 7 22.00 23.18 5.91
CA GLN A 7 21.14 24.35 5.95
C GLN A 7 19.68 24.05 5.57
N ARG A 8 18.82 25.03 5.86
CA ARG A 8 17.40 25.01 5.53
C ARG A 8 17.02 26.28 4.78
N VAL A 9 16.23 26.13 3.70
CA VAL A 9 15.75 27.26 2.90
C VAL A 9 14.24 27.21 2.68
N VAL A 10 13.58 28.36 2.84
CA VAL A 10 12.14 28.48 2.60
C VAL A 10 11.90 28.58 1.11
N LEU A 11 11.08 27.68 0.56
CA LEU A 11 10.69 27.69 -0.84
C LEU A 11 9.46 28.59 -1.06
N CYS A 12 9.44 29.29 -2.18
CA CYS A 12 8.28 30.01 -2.74
C CYS A 12 8.25 29.82 -4.28
N GLY A 13 7.26 30.40 -4.96
CA GLY A 13 7.16 30.32 -6.43
C GLY A 13 6.38 29.11 -6.92
N ASN A 14 6.89 28.42 -7.94
CA ASN A 14 6.22 27.33 -8.65
C ASN A 14 6.30 25.99 -7.90
N ILE A 15 5.84 25.96 -6.64
CA ILE A 15 5.71 24.74 -5.85
C ILE A 15 4.49 24.86 -4.94
N ASP A 16 3.60 23.87 -4.99
CA ASP A 16 2.37 23.89 -4.21
C ASP A 16 2.54 23.09 -2.90
N PRO A 17 2.60 23.75 -1.73
CA PRO A 17 2.75 23.06 -0.45
C PRO A 17 1.54 22.18 -0.09
N GLN A 18 0.39 22.34 -0.76
CA GLN A 18 -0.82 21.56 -0.47
C GLN A 18 -0.79 20.18 -1.12
N THR A 19 0.07 19.98 -2.12
CA THR A 19 0.26 18.71 -2.84
C THR A 19 1.60 18.03 -2.52
N HIS A 20 2.30 18.51 -1.49
CA HIS A 20 3.54 17.96 -0.97
C HIS A 20 3.40 17.68 0.53
N VAL A 21 4.24 16.79 1.04
CA VAL A 21 4.35 16.44 2.46
C VAL A 21 5.81 16.43 2.88
N THR A 22 6.10 16.28 4.18
CA THR A 22 7.49 16.20 4.65
C THR A 22 8.15 14.89 4.23
N GLY A 23 9.49 14.88 4.23
CA GLY A 23 10.33 13.72 3.91
C GLY A 23 10.38 13.29 2.43
N ILE A 24 9.80 14.09 1.52
CA ILE A 24 9.98 13.88 0.08
C ILE A 24 11.37 14.39 -0.34
N ASN A 25 12.12 13.54 -1.05
CA ASN A 25 13.33 13.95 -1.75
C ASN A 25 12.97 14.56 -3.11
N ILE A 26 13.46 15.78 -3.36
CA ILE A 26 13.12 16.59 -4.52
C ILE A 26 14.33 17.39 -4.99
N ALA A 27 14.50 17.54 -6.30
CA ALA A 27 15.45 18.48 -6.88
C ALA A 27 14.69 19.74 -7.33
N VAL A 28 15.17 20.92 -6.94
CA VAL A 28 14.55 22.20 -7.29
C VAL A 28 15.51 23.07 -8.10
N LEU A 29 14.98 23.77 -9.09
CA LEU A 29 15.68 24.77 -9.91
C LEU A 29 15.09 26.16 -9.62
N GLY A 30 15.95 27.16 -9.49
CA GLY A 30 15.53 28.53 -9.23
C GLY A 30 16.65 29.40 -8.67
N TYR A 31 16.28 30.42 -7.90
CA TYR A 31 17.22 31.42 -7.39
C TYR A 31 16.85 31.93 -5.99
N THR A 32 17.83 32.46 -5.27
CA THR A 32 17.64 33.08 -3.95
C THR A 32 17.20 34.54 -4.10
N GLU A 33 16.11 34.90 -3.43
CA GLU A 33 15.63 36.28 -3.33
C GLU A 33 16.38 37.07 -2.24
N GLU A 34 16.32 38.41 -2.30
CA GLU A 34 16.95 39.30 -1.30
C GLU A 34 16.46 39.05 0.14
N ASN A 35 15.25 38.50 0.30
CA ASN A 35 14.66 38.15 1.59
C ASN A 35 15.17 36.80 2.17
N GLY A 36 16.08 36.11 1.47
CA GLY A 36 16.65 34.82 1.87
C GLY A 36 15.81 33.58 1.51
N LYS A 37 14.65 33.75 0.86
CA LYS A 37 13.85 32.63 0.34
C LYS A 37 14.39 32.17 -1.01
N PHE A 38 14.07 30.94 -1.39
CA PHE A 38 14.38 30.38 -2.69
C PHE A 38 13.12 30.34 -3.56
N PHE A 39 13.12 31.10 -4.66
CA PHE A 39 12.05 31.07 -5.64
C PHE A 39 12.25 29.89 -6.58
N VAL A 40 11.31 28.94 -6.57
CA VAL A 40 11.31 27.74 -7.40
C VAL A 40 10.73 28.07 -8.77
N GLU A 41 11.50 27.81 -9.82
CA GLU A 41 11.06 27.88 -11.21
C GLU A 41 10.52 26.51 -11.68
N ASP A 42 11.25 25.45 -11.35
CA ASP A 42 10.90 24.07 -11.72
C ASP A 42 11.43 23.08 -10.68
N TYR A 43 10.91 21.86 -10.69
CA TYR A 43 11.36 20.78 -9.82
C TYR A 43 11.12 19.40 -10.43
N CYS A 44 11.90 18.41 -10.00
CA CYS A 44 11.71 17.02 -10.38
C CYS A 44 11.91 16.06 -9.20
N TYR A 45 11.36 14.87 -9.34
CA TYR A 45 11.48 13.77 -8.37
C TYR A 45 12.46 12.71 -8.86
N SER A 46 12.78 11.76 -7.97
CA SER A 46 13.62 10.61 -8.28
C SER A 46 13.09 9.83 -9.48
N CYS A 47 13.99 9.52 -10.42
CA CYS A 47 13.70 8.56 -11.47
C CYS A 47 13.80 7.14 -10.91
N VAL A 48 12.85 6.30 -11.30
CA VAL A 48 12.72 4.90 -10.85
C VAL A 48 12.62 4.02 -12.09
N ASP A 49 13.18 2.81 -12.00
CA ASP A 49 13.09 1.85 -13.09
C ASP A 49 11.63 1.43 -13.34
N GLU A 50 11.28 1.31 -14.61
CA GLU A 50 10.00 0.73 -15.03
C GLU A 50 9.90 -0.73 -14.56
N PRO A 51 8.67 -1.26 -14.37
CA PRO A 51 8.52 -2.66 -14.06
C PRO A 51 9.04 -3.52 -15.22
N ASP A 52 9.48 -4.73 -14.88
CA ASP A 52 9.85 -5.72 -15.89
C ASP A 52 8.67 -6.03 -16.83
N ILE A 53 8.97 -6.64 -17.98
CA ILE A 53 7.91 -7.06 -18.90
C ILE A 53 7.16 -8.23 -18.29
N LEU A 54 5.83 -8.11 -18.20
CA LEU A 54 4.96 -9.20 -17.73
C LEU A 54 5.24 -10.51 -18.48
N PRO A 55 5.35 -11.64 -17.77
CA PRO A 55 5.50 -12.93 -18.42
C PRO A 55 4.23 -13.33 -19.18
N SER A 56 4.39 -14.07 -20.28
CA SER A 56 3.25 -14.66 -20.99
C SER A 56 2.69 -15.85 -20.20
N LEU A 57 1.60 -15.65 -19.45
CA LEU A 57 0.91 -16.71 -18.73
C LEU A 57 -0.06 -17.49 -19.64
N SER A 58 0.03 -18.82 -19.64
CA SER A 58 -0.75 -19.70 -20.54
C SER A 58 -2.20 -19.95 -20.11
N THR A 59 -2.55 -19.73 -18.83
CA THR A 59 -3.88 -20.03 -18.28
C THR A 59 -4.36 -18.94 -17.33
N ASP A 60 -5.63 -18.57 -17.44
CA ASP A 60 -6.29 -17.68 -16.47
C ASP A 60 -6.44 -18.39 -15.12
N LYS A 61 -5.90 -17.80 -14.06
CA LYS A 61 -6.15 -18.23 -12.69
C LYS A 61 -7.11 -17.24 -12.03
N SER A 62 -8.28 -17.72 -11.61
CA SER A 62 -9.24 -16.96 -10.81
C SER A 62 -9.83 -17.87 -9.73
N SER A 63 -9.86 -17.40 -8.48
CA SER A 63 -10.37 -18.14 -7.33
C SER A 63 -11.80 -17.72 -7.00
N LYS A 64 -12.71 -18.69 -6.85
CA LYS A 64 -14.09 -18.45 -6.42
C LYS A 64 -14.20 -18.68 -4.91
N PHE A 65 -14.77 -17.73 -4.17
CA PHE A 65 -14.93 -17.80 -2.71
C PHE A 65 -16.33 -18.29 -2.32
N LEU A 66 -16.40 -19.19 -1.33
CA LEU A 66 -17.63 -19.65 -0.67
C LEU A 66 -17.37 -19.74 0.84
N THR A 67 -18.05 -18.92 1.65
CA THR A 67 -17.89 -18.96 3.12
C THR A 67 -19.24 -18.79 3.85
N ARG A 68 -19.42 -19.50 4.96
CA ARG A 68 -20.66 -19.56 5.77
C ARG A 68 -20.57 -18.66 7.01
N LYS A 69 -21.68 -18.00 7.37
CA LYS A 69 -21.78 -16.94 8.41
C LYS A 69 -21.74 -17.49 9.87
N SER A 70 -21.04 -16.79 10.76
CA SER A 70 -21.20 -16.84 12.23
C SER A 70 -20.83 -15.50 12.89
N ARG A 71 -21.34 -15.24 14.10
CA ARG A 71 -21.16 -13.99 14.90
C ARG A 71 -20.32 -14.30 16.16
N SER A 72 -19.38 -13.42 16.59
CA SER A 72 -18.99 -13.28 18.02
C SER A 72 -17.93 -12.16 18.30
N ILE A 73 -17.48 -12.10 19.59
CA ILE A 73 -16.86 -11.02 20.40
C ILE A 73 -15.30 -11.12 20.38
N ILE A 74 -14.59 -10.15 20.96
CA ILE A 74 -13.15 -9.84 20.72
C ILE A 74 -12.14 -10.99 20.99
N SER A 75 -12.22 -11.78 22.08
CA SER A 75 -11.31 -12.94 22.26
C SER A 75 -11.66 -14.12 21.34
N ASP A 76 -12.92 -14.19 20.91
CA ASP A 76 -13.35 -15.15 19.89
C ASP A 76 -12.91 -14.70 18.50
N SER A 77 -12.53 -13.43 18.29
CA SER A 77 -12.33 -12.87 16.95
C SER A 77 -11.10 -13.47 16.26
N THR A 78 -10.00 -13.71 16.99
CA THR A 78 -8.83 -14.43 16.46
C THR A 78 -9.16 -15.89 16.15
N HIS A 79 -9.94 -16.55 17.01
CA HIS A 79 -10.42 -17.92 16.76
C HIS A 79 -11.39 -18.01 15.58
N LEU A 80 -12.28 -17.03 15.40
CA LEU A 80 -13.17 -16.92 14.25
C LEU A 80 -12.38 -16.69 12.98
N LEU A 81 -11.41 -15.77 13.01
CA LEU A 81 -10.52 -15.49 11.89
C LEU A 81 -9.74 -16.74 11.50
N ASP A 82 -9.09 -17.42 12.45
CA ASP A 82 -8.38 -18.68 12.18
C ASP A 82 -9.32 -19.77 11.64
N SER A 83 -10.56 -19.82 12.13
CA SER A 83 -11.55 -20.78 11.60
C SER A 83 -11.97 -20.46 10.18
N LEU A 84 -12.14 -19.18 9.83
CA LEU A 84 -12.42 -18.73 8.47
C LEU A 84 -11.24 -19.00 7.54
N LEU A 85 -10.04 -18.59 7.94
CA LEU A 85 -8.80 -18.80 7.19
C LEU A 85 -8.57 -20.30 6.95
N SER A 86 -8.78 -21.16 7.96
CA SER A 86 -8.62 -22.60 7.82
C SER A 86 -9.49 -23.23 6.71
N GLN A 87 -10.65 -22.63 6.41
CA GLN A 87 -11.51 -23.07 5.30
C GLN A 87 -10.96 -22.61 3.95
N LEU A 88 -10.37 -21.41 3.89
CA LEU A 88 -9.80 -20.84 2.67
C LEU A 88 -8.48 -21.54 2.31
N VAL A 89 -7.56 -21.66 3.26
CA VAL A 89 -6.20 -22.23 3.08
C VAL A 89 -6.23 -23.68 2.61
N ALA A 90 -7.31 -24.41 2.93
CA ALA A 90 -7.52 -25.77 2.46
C ALA A 90 -7.78 -25.86 0.94
N SER A 91 -8.14 -24.75 0.30
CA SER A 91 -8.48 -24.68 -1.14
C SER A 91 -7.56 -23.77 -1.95
N VAL A 92 -7.04 -22.69 -1.35
CA VAL A 92 -6.22 -21.68 -2.03
C VAL A 92 -5.07 -21.22 -1.14
N ALA A 93 -3.98 -20.74 -1.74
CA ALA A 93 -2.94 -20.03 -0.99
C ALA A 93 -3.50 -18.71 -0.42
N VAL A 94 -3.16 -18.40 0.82
CA VAL A 94 -3.60 -17.19 1.52
C VAL A 94 -2.42 -16.55 2.23
N ASP A 95 -2.18 -15.29 1.88
CA ASP A 95 -1.25 -14.42 2.59
C ASP A 95 -2.06 -13.46 3.48
N ILE A 96 -1.69 -13.35 4.75
CA ILE A 96 -2.31 -12.39 5.69
C ILE A 96 -1.29 -11.31 6.08
N MET A 97 -1.68 -10.05 5.86
CA MET A 97 -0.92 -8.85 6.24
C MET A 97 -1.47 -8.26 7.55
N PRO A 98 -0.61 -7.73 8.45
CA PRO A 98 -1.03 -6.97 9.62
C PRO A 98 -1.52 -5.56 9.25
N GLY A 99 -2.47 -5.04 10.01
CA GLY A 99 -3.01 -3.67 9.95
C GLY A 99 -2.72 -2.83 11.20
N GLU A 100 -3.31 -1.63 11.25
CA GLU A 100 -3.07 -0.61 12.29
C GLU A 100 -3.44 -1.08 13.71
N PHE A 101 -4.47 -1.93 13.83
CA PHE A 101 -5.04 -2.38 15.09
C PHE A 101 -4.82 -3.87 15.37
N ASP A 102 -4.01 -4.55 14.55
CA ASP A 102 -3.67 -5.94 14.76
C ASP A 102 -2.61 -6.10 15.86
N PRO A 103 -2.51 -7.26 16.52
CA PRO A 103 -1.50 -7.54 17.54
C PRO A 103 -0.11 -7.82 16.93
N ALA A 104 0.34 -6.90 16.06
CA ALA A 104 1.70 -6.77 15.54
C ALA A 104 2.38 -5.55 16.17
N ASN A 105 3.63 -5.28 15.82
CA ASN A 105 4.23 -3.98 16.14
C ASN A 105 3.47 -2.86 15.42
N HIS A 106 3.37 -1.71 16.10
CA HIS A 106 2.70 -0.53 15.56
C HIS A 106 3.59 0.29 14.61
N LEU A 107 4.92 0.15 14.73
CA LEU A 107 5.90 0.80 13.85
C LEU A 107 5.89 0.16 12.46
N LEU A 108 6.03 0.95 11.39
CA LEU A 108 6.36 0.41 10.08
C LEU A 108 7.88 0.16 9.93
N PRO A 109 8.29 -0.87 9.18
CA PRO A 109 7.50 -2.00 8.69
C PRO A 109 6.92 -2.86 9.84
N GLN A 110 5.65 -3.23 9.74
CA GLN A 110 5.01 -4.17 10.64
C GLN A 110 5.46 -5.60 10.32
N GLN A 111 5.90 -6.31 11.35
CA GLN A 111 6.31 -7.71 11.31
C GLN A 111 5.08 -8.62 11.16
N PRO A 112 5.26 -9.84 10.61
CA PRO A 112 4.17 -10.79 10.46
C PRO A 112 3.49 -11.12 11.79
N LEU A 113 2.19 -11.40 11.73
CA LEU A 113 1.44 -11.88 12.88
C LEU A 113 2.00 -13.23 13.36
N HIS A 114 2.04 -13.43 14.67
CA HIS A 114 2.64 -14.64 15.22
C HIS A 114 1.77 -15.88 14.93
N PRO A 115 2.33 -16.99 14.40
CA PRO A 115 1.56 -18.19 14.04
C PRO A 115 0.73 -18.83 15.16
N CYS A 116 1.08 -18.57 16.44
CA CYS A 116 0.29 -19.06 17.58
C CYS A 116 -1.15 -18.53 17.60
N MET A 117 -1.42 -17.41 16.91
CA MET A 117 -2.77 -16.89 16.73
C MET A 117 -3.63 -17.74 15.78
N PHE A 118 -2.98 -18.56 14.94
CA PHE A 118 -3.62 -19.32 13.87
C PHE A 118 -3.34 -20.83 13.98
N PRO A 119 -3.72 -21.49 15.08
CA PRO A 119 -3.38 -22.91 15.30
C PRO A 119 -4.01 -23.87 14.28
N LYS A 120 -5.11 -23.49 13.60
CA LYS A 120 -5.71 -24.30 12.53
C LYS A 120 -5.05 -24.00 11.19
N SER A 121 -4.91 -22.72 10.84
CA SER A 121 -4.43 -22.31 9.51
C SER A 121 -2.94 -22.57 9.33
N SER A 122 -2.12 -22.39 10.38
CA SER A 122 -0.66 -22.63 10.34
C SER A 122 -0.25 -24.08 10.08
N LYS A 123 -1.22 -25.02 10.06
CA LYS A 123 -0.97 -26.42 9.68
C LYS A 123 -0.86 -26.61 8.16
N TYR A 124 -1.33 -25.65 7.37
CA TYR A 124 -1.32 -25.70 5.92
C TYR A 124 -0.10 -24.94 5.38
N SER A 125 0.64 -25.54 4.46
CA SER A 125 1.77 -24.87 3.79
C SER A 125 1.35 -23.74 2.84
N THR A 126 0.04 -23.62 2.59
CA THR A 126 -0.59 -22.59 1.76
C THR A 126 -0.99 -21.35 2.57
N PHE A 127 -0.74 -21.33 3.88
CA PHE A 127 -1.00 -20.17 4.74
C PHE A 127 0.30 -19.44 5.06
N ASN A 128 0.39 -18.16 4.67
CA ASN A 128 1.55 -17.32 4.94
C ASN A 128 1.14 -16.11 5.78
N VAL A 129 1.89 -15.84 6.84
CA VAL A 129 1.86 -14.56 7.56
C VAL A 129 2.96 -13.68 6.99
N VAL A 130 2.62 -12.50 6.49
CA VAL A 130 3.55 -11.60 5.78
C VAL A 130 3.65 -10.24 6.47
N THR A 131 4.58 -9.39 6.02
CA THR A 131 4.81 -8.05 6.56
C THR A 131 3.81 -7.02 6.01
N ASN A 132 3.80 -5.83 6.62
CA ASN A 132 3.26 -4.61 6.02
C ASN A 132 4.33 -3.51 6.07
N PRO A 133 4.83 -2.98 4.94
CA PRO A 133 4.42 -3.24 3.56
C PRO A 133 4.64 -4.69 3.10
N TYR A 134 3.92 -5.09 2.06
CA TYR A 134 4.07 -6.39 1.41
C TYR A 134 4.64 -6.19 0.00
N ASP A 135 5.75 -6.87 -0.29
CA ASP A 135 6.41 -6.91 -1.60
C ASP A 135 6.63 -8.38 -1.98
N ALA A 136 5.99 -8.82 -3.06
CA ALA A 136 6.04 -10.20 -3.49
C ALA A 136 5.83 -10.34 -4.99
N THR A 137 6.35 -11.42 -5.56
CA THR A 137 6.16 -11.75 -6.98
C THR A 137 5.34 -13.03 -7.09
N ILE A 138 4.16 -12.94 -7.71
CA ILE A 138 3.21 -14.03 -7.87
C ILE A 138 3.06 -14.32 -9.36
N ASP A 139 3.45 -15.51 -9.80
CA ASP A 139 3.45 -15.91 -11.22
C ASP A 139 4.16 -14.87 -12.12
N GLY A 140 5.24 -14.26 -11.61
CA GLY A 140 6.03 -13.23 -12.29
C GLY A 140 5.41 -11.83 -12.34
N VAL A 141 4.27 -11.62 -11.67
CA VAL A 141 3.69 -10.28 -11.43
C VAL A 141 4.13 -9.80 -10.06
N ARG A 142 4.88 -8.70 -10.02
CA ARG A 142 5.31 -8.04 -8.77
C ARG A 142 4.19 -7.19 -8.17
N PHE A 143 3.86 -7.47 -6.92
CA PHE A 143 2.93 -6.75 -6.08
C PHE A 143 3.70 -5.98 -5.02
N LEU A 144 3.33 -4.72 -4.83
CA LEU A 144 3.76 -3.92 -3.69
C LEU A 144 2.53 -3.26 -3.08
N GLY A 145 2.41 -3.25 -1.76
CA GLY A 145 1.29 -2.55 -1.15
C GLY A 145 1.33 -2.49 0.36
N THR A 146 0.40 -1.73 0.91
CA THR A 146 0.29 -1.50 2.34
C THR A 146 -1.13 -1.76 2.84
N SER A 147 -1.29 -1.88 4.16
CA SER A 147 -2.60 -1.93 4.82
C SER A 147 -3.31 -0.56 4.87
N GLY A 148 -2.77 0.48 4.22
CA GLY A 148 -3.41 1.79 4.01
C GLY A 148 -3.00 2.91 4.97
N GLN A 149 -2.15 2.64 5.97
CA GLN A 149 -1.77 3.65 6.97
C GLN A 149 -1.01 4.84 6.36
N ASN A 150 -0.09 4.58 5.43
CA ASN A 150 0.66 5.61 4.70
C ASN A 150 -0.28 6.53 3.90
N VAL A 151 -1.26 5.95 3.19
CA VAL A 151 -2.22 6.71 2.39
C VAL A 151 -3.09 7.61 3.27
N LYS A 152 -3.66 7.04 4.35
CA LYS A 152 -4.46 7.77 5.32
C LYS A 152 -3.67 8.92 5.96
N ASN A 153 -2.40 8.69 6.27
CA ASN A 153 -1.52 9.68 6.86
C ASN A 153 -1.19 10.82 5.87
N ILE A 154 -0.82 10.51 4.63
CA ILE A 154 -0.60 11.54 3.59
C ILE A 154 -1.85 12.40 3.36
N SER A 155 -3.04 11.79 3.32
CA SER A 155 -4.29 12.54 3.19
C SER A 155 -4.62 13.42 4.39
N ALA A 156 -4.14 13.08 5.59
CA ALA A 156 -4.35 13.90 6.78
C ALA A 156 -3.46 15.16 6.81
N TYR A 157 -2.32 15.14 6.11
CA TYR A 157 -1.34 16.22 6.09
C TYR A 157 -1.19 16.91 4.72
N SER A 158 -2.05 16.60 3.75
CA SER A 158 -2.08 17.24 2.43
C SER A 158 -3.51 17.47 1.95
N LYS A 159 -3.68 18.14 0.80
CA LYS A 159 -4.98 18.22 0.12
C LYS A 159 -5.24 17.04 -0.82
N ILE A 160 -4.36 16.05 -0.85
CA ILE A 160 -4.50 14.84 -1.67
C ILE A 160 -5.36 13.84 -0.89
N THR A 161 -6.67 13.88 -1.12
CA THR A 161 -7.64 13.10 -0.33
C THR A 161 -8.07 11.80 -1.00
N ASN A 162 -7.92 11.69 -2.32
CA ASN A 162 -8.25 10.46 -3.04
C ASN A 162 -7.11 9.44 -2.89
N PRO A 163 -7.38 8.21 -2.41
CA PRO A 163 -6.38 7.16 -2.28
C PRO A 163 -5.57 6.88 -3.56
N LEU A 164 -6.19 6.90 -4.74
CA LEU A 164 -5.46 6.68 -5.99
C LEU A 164 -4.48 7.80 -6.31
N ASP A 165 -4.83 9.05 -5.98
CA ASP A 165 -3.94 10.19 -6.19
C ASP A 165 -2.76 10.13 -5.21
N VAL A 166 -3.00 9.67 -3.98
CA VAL A 166 -1.91 9.41 -3.02
C VAL A 166 -1.00 8.27 -3.49
N LEU A 167 -1.55 7.16 -3.99
CA LEU A 167 -0.76 6.08 -4.56
C LEU A 167 0.12 6.60 -5.70
N GLN A 168 -0.47 7.37 -6.63
CA GLN A 168 0.28 7.98 -7.74
C GLN A 168 1.41 8.86 -7.21
N LYS A 169 1.14 9.71 -6.20
CA LYS A 169 2.15 10.57 -5.58
C LYS A 169 3.27 9.78 -4.92
N THR A 170 2.98 8.69 -4.21
CA THR A 170 4.03 7.86 -3.61
C THR A 170 4.92 7.16 -4.67
N LEU A 171 4.37 6.86 -5.85
CA LEU A 171 5.17 6.39 -6.99
C LEU A 171 6.01 7.53 -7.60
N ASP A 172 5.44 8.72 -7.76
CA ASP A 172 6.15 9.90 -8.26
C ASP A 172 7.33 10.28 -7.33
N TRP A 173 7.11 10.18 -6.02
CA TRP A 173 8.13 10.44 -4.99
C TRP A 173 9.11 9.29 -4.79
N ALA A 174 8.90 8.15 -5.46
CA ALA A 174 9.67 6.92 -5.25
C ALA A 174 9.75 6.49 -3.78
N HIS A 175 8.67 6.71 -3.01
CA HIS A 175 8.70 6.53 -1.56
C HIS A 175 7.32 6.13 -1.00
N LEU A 176 7.24 4.96 -0.37
CA LEU A 176 6.02 4.39 0.20
C LEU A 176 5.42 5.26 1.33
N ALA A 177 6.29 5.79 2.20
CA ALA A 177 5.88 6.48 3.42
C ALA A 177 6.78 7.69 3.75
N PRO A 178 6.79 8.76 2.92
CA PRO A 178 7.73 9.87 3.08
C PRO A 178 7.54 10.64 4.40
N ILE A 179 6.35 10.61 5.00
CA ILE A 179 6.06 11.30 6.28
C ILE A 179 6.44 10.45 7.51
N ALA A 180 7.09 9.31 7.30
CA ALA A 180 7.74 8.56 8.37
C ALA A 180 9.16 9.12 8.59
N PRO A 181 9.63 9.29 9.84
CA PRO A 181 8.97 8.94 11.11
C PRO A 181 8.05 10.04 11.67
N ASP A 182 8.01 11.25 11.09
CA ASP A 182 7.43 12.46 11.70
C ASP A 182 5.97 12.33 12.15
N SER A 183 5.13 11.70 11.33
CA SER A 183 3.71 11.53 11.62
C SER A 183 3.20 10.11 11.42
N LEU A 184 4.06 9.23 10.90
CA LEU A 184 3.83 7.80 10.79
C LEU A 184 4.98 7.07 11.46
N ASN A 185 4.69 6.40 12.56
CA ASN A 185 5.72 5.75 13.36
C ASN A 185 6.46 4.68 12.54
N SER A 186 7.78 4.80 12.43
CA SER A 186 8.64 3.83 11.78
C SER A 186 9.80 3.40 12.66
N TYR A 187 10.36 2.23 12.34
CA TYR A 187 11.60 1.79 12.95
C TYR A 187 12.78 2.64 12.42
N PRO A 188 13.70 3.09 13.27
CA PRO A 188 14.82 3.95 12.86
C PRO A 188 15.92 3.12 12.18
N TYR A 189 15.78 2.89 10.88
CA TYR A 189 16.85 2.29 10.07
C TYR A 189 18.01 3.29 9.92
N LYS A 190 19.24 2.77 9.97
CA LYS A 190 20.46 3.61 9.93
C LYS A 190 21.09 3.70 8.54
N ASP A 191 21.04 2.61 7.79
CA ASP A 191 21.83 2.45 6.56
C ASP A 191 20.95 2.56 5.31
N GLU A 192 19.77 1.96 5.33
CA GLU A 192 18.85 1.91 4.19
C GLU A 192 17.42 2.19 4.64
N ASP A 193 16.73 3.05 3.90
CA ASP A 193 15.30 3.30 4.13
C ASP A 193 14.47 2.22 3.40
N PRO A 194 13.71 1.38 4.13
CA PRO A 194 12.91 0.31 3.53
C PRO A 194 11.71 0.82 2.73
N PHE A 195 11.42 2.12 2.77
CA PHE A 195 10.27 2.71 2.08
C PHE A 195 10.61 3.26 0.70
N ILE A 196 11.89 3.27 0.30
CA ILE A 196 12.30 3.68 -1.04
C ILE A 196 11.81 2.67 -2.08
N ILE A 197 11.18 3.17 -3.14
CA ILE A 197 10.74 2.38 -4.29
C ILE A 197 11.84 2.45 -5.35
N SER A 198 12.66 1.42 -5.44
CA SER A 198 13.77 1.33 -6.40
C SER A 198 13.35 0.95 -7.83
N GLN A 199 12.25 0.21 -7.94
CA GLN A 199 11.62 -0.18 -9.21
C GLN A 199 10.12 -0.15 -9.03
N TYR A 200 9.38 0.31 -10.04
CA TYR A 200 7.94 0.27 -10.02
C TYR A 200 7.40 -1.17 -9.97
N PRO A 201 6.36 -1.45 -9.15
CA PRO A 201 5.68 -2.74 -9.16
C PRO A 201 4.73 -2.83 -10.36
N HIS A 202 4.31 -4.04 -10.73
CA HIS A 202 3.24 -4.22 -11.71
C HIS A 202 1.88 -3.87 -11.11
N VAL A 203 1.69 -4.21 -9.82
CA VAL A 203 0.47 -3.91 -9.07
C VAL A 203 0.85 -3.19 -7.79
N TYR A 204 0.32 -1.98 -7.61
CA TYR A 204 0.53 -1.17 -6.42
C TYR A 204 -0.78 -0.96 -5.68
N PHE A 205 -0.88 -1.38 -4.43
CA PHE A 205 -2.17 -1.33 -3.72
C PHE A 205 -2.12 -0.71 -2.32
N CYS A 206 -3.25 -0.16 -1.88
CA CYS A 206 -3.51 0.17 -0.49
C CYS A 206 -4.78 -0.51 0.02
N GLY A 207 -4.71 -1.04 1.24
CA GLY A 207 -5.85 -1.55 1.98
C GLY A 207 -6.73 -0.44 2.59
N ASN A 208 -7.90 -0.84 3.08
CA ASN A 208 -8.79 -0.03 3.93
C ASN A 208 -9.22 1.33 3.34
N ALA A 209 -9.35 1.42 2.02
CA ALA A 209 -9.89 2.60 1.35
C ALA A 209 -11.40 2.77 1.62
N SER A 210 -11.92 3.99 1.44
CA SER A 210 -13.35 4.28 1.62
C SER A 210 -14.23 3.68 0.52
N LYS A 211 -13.68 3.50 -0.68
CA LYS A 211 -14.31 2.89 -1.84
C LYS A 211 -13.29 2.11 -2.67
N MET A 212 -13.79 1.18 -3.48
CA MET A 212 -12.97 0.46 -4.45
C MET A 212 -12.68 1.35 -5.64
N GLU A 213 -11.40 1.53 -5.97
CA GLU A 213 -10.96 2.24 -7.16
C GLU A 213 -9.70 1.59 -7.71
N TYR A 214 -9.49 1.69 -9.02
CA TYR A 214 -8.27 1.25 -9.67
C TYR A 214 -8.00 2.10 -10.90
N LYS A 215 -6.72 2.29 -11.24
CA LYS A 215 -6.29 3.08 -12.39
C LYS A 215 -4.89 2.63 -12.84
N PHE A 216 -4.69 2.59 -14.16
CA PHE A 216 -3.37 2.37 -14.73
C PHE A 216 -2.52 3.65 -14.71
N TYR A 217 -1.23 3.49 -14.48
CA TYR A 217 -0.21 4.53 -14.47
C TYR A 217 0.95 4.18 -15.42
N ARG A 218 1.79 5.17 -15.77
CA ARG A 218 2.97 5.04 -16.66
C ARG A 218 2.70 4.22 -17.93
N ASN A 219 1.80 4.71 -18.80
CA ASN A 219 1.41 4.01 -20.03
C ASN A 219 0.92 2.56 -19.82
N ASN A 220 0.21 2.32 -18.72
CA ASN A 220 -0.31 1.02 -18.31
C ASN A 220 0.73 0.01 -17.83
N SER A 221 1.93 0.45 -17.44
CA SER A 221 2.93 -0.44 -16.83
C SER A 221 2.61 -0.78 -15.37
N VAL A 222 1.91 0.11 -14.65
CA VAL A 222 1.56 -0.07 -13.23
C VAL A 222 0.04 -0.01 -13.04
N LEU A 223 -0.55 -1.02 -12.41
CA LEU A 223 -1.94 -1.00 -11.95
C LEU A 223 -2.00 -0.53 -10.48
N MET A 224 -2.56 0.65 -10.24
CA MET A 224 -2.84 1.13 -8.88
C MET A 224 -4.22 0.68 -8.41
N VAL A 225 -4.33 0.19 -7.18
CA VAL A 225 -5.56 -0.37 -6.62
C VAL A 225 -5.82 0.12 -5.20
N ALA A 226 -6.95 0.78 -4.98
CA ALA A 226 -7.48 1.12 -3.66
C ALA A 226 -8.50 0.05 -3.25
N ILE A 227 -8.12 -0.82 -2.31
CA ILE A 227 -8.95 -1.92 -1.82
C ILE A 227 -9.86 -1.38 -0.71
N PRO A 228 -11.19 -1.50 -0.84
CA PRO A 228 -12.09 -0.91 0.14
C PRO A 228 -12.09 -1.68 1.47
N GLU A 229 -12.48 -1.02 2.55
CA GLU A 229 -12.78 -1.68 3.81
C GLU A 229 -13.97 -2.64 3.64
N PHE A 230 -13.69 -3.95 3.68
CA PHE A 230 -14.70 -5.00 3.47
C PHE A 230 -15.85 -4.92 4.48
N GLN A 231 -15.56 -4.55 5.74
CA GLN A 231 -16.58 -4.42 6.79
C GLN A 231 -17.68 -3.40 6.44
N LYS A 232 -17.34 -2.35 5.70
CA LYS A 232 -18.28 -1.29 5.29
C LYS A 232 -18.92 -1.57 3.94
N THR A 233 -18.12 -2.06 2.99
CA THR A 233 -18.54 -2.16 1.59
C THR A 233 -19.03 -3.55 1.19
N PHE A 234 -18.65 -4.59 1.93
CA PHE A 234 -18.80 -5.99 1.54
C PHE A 234 -18.24 -6.29 0.15
N SER A 235 -17.19 -5.56 -0.24
CA SER A 235 -16.59 -5.65 -1.57
C SER A 235 -15.15 -6.13 -1.51
N ALA A 236 -14.79 -7.00 -2.44
CA ALA A 236 -13.43 -7.48 -2.70
C ALA A 236 -13.14 -7.35 -4.20
N LEU A 237 -11.88 -7.49 -4.61
CA LEU A 237 -11.50 -7.51 -6.03
C LEU A 237 -10.88 -8.84 -6.40
N MET A 238 -11.04 -9.19 -7.66
CA MET A 238 -10.32 -10.28 -8.29
C MET A 238 -9.49 -9.69 -9.43
N LEU A 239 -8.21 -10.05 -9.47
CA LEU A 239 -7.28 -9.56 -10.47
C LEU A 239 -6.87 -10.71 -11.40
N ASN A 240 -7.02 -10.52 -12.71
CA ASN A 240 -6.45 -11.42 -13.69
C ASN A 240 -4.94 -11.13 -13.83
N LEU A 241 -4.07 -12.05 -13.45
CA LEU A 241 -2.61 -11.83 -13.50
C LEU A 241 -2.03 -11.74 -14.92
N ARG A 242 -2.75 -12.23 -15.94
CA ARG A 242 -2.32 -12.17 -17.35
C ARG A 242 -2.62 -10.82 -17.99
N THR A 243 -3.79 -10.25 -17.68
CA THR A 243 -4.28 -9.01 -18.32
C THR A 243 -4.25 -7.80 -17.41
N LEU A 244 -4.04 -8.02 -16.10
CA LEU A 244 -4.27 -7.06 -15.03
C LEU A 244 -5.70 -6.48 -15.01
N GLU A 245 -6.66 -7.20 -15.59
CA GLU A 245 -8.07 -6.83 -15.51
C GLU A 245 -8.61 -7.03 -14.09
N VAL A 246 -9.25 -5.97 -13.57
CA VAL A 246 -9.86 -5.97 -12.25
C VAL A 246 -11.35 -6.26 -12.37
N GLN A 247 -11.80 -7.30 -11.68
CA GLN A 247 -13.21 -7.62 -11.51
C GLN A 247 -13.65 -7.34 -10.07
N PRO A 248 -14.51 -6.33 -9.84
CA PRO A 248 -15.13 -6.09 -8.55
C PRO A 248 -16.06 -7.25 -8.14
N ILE A 249 -15.97 -7.67 -6.89
CA ILE A 249 -16.84 -8.66 -6.25
C ILE A 249 -17.59 -7.95 -5.12
N ALA A 250 -18.90 -7.84 -5.23
CA ALA A 250 -19.76 -7.31 -4.17
C ALA A 250 -20.58 -8.44 -3.54
N ILE A 251 -20.53 -8.55 -2.21
CA ILE A 251 -21.29 -9.54 -1.44
C ILE A 251 -22.50 -8.83 -0.83
N CYS A 252 -23.63 -8.90 -1.53
CA CYS A 252 -24.89 -8.38 -1.02
C CYS A 252 -25.38 -9.24 0.16
N LYS A 253 -25.90 -8.60 1.20
CA LYS A 253 -26.77 -9.30 2.15
C LYS A 253 -28.09 -9.55 1.45
N GLU A 254 -28.48 -10.82 1.28
CA GLU A 254 -29.91 -11.12 1.13
C GLU A 254 -30.62 -10.57 2.36
N VAL A 255 -31.60 -9.69 2.12
CA VAL A 255 -32.58 -9.28 3.12
C VAL A 255 -33.55 -10.46 3.23
N LEU A 256 -33.29 -11.36 4.18
CA LEU A 256 -34.26 -12.35 4.63
C LEU A 256 -35.27 -11.69 5.58
#